data_AF-A0A017RRD0-F1
#
_entry.id   AF-A0A017RRD0-F1
#
_cell.length_a   1.000
_cell.length_b   1.000
_cell.length_c   1.000
_cell.angle_alpha   90.00
_cell.angle_beta   90.00
_cell.angle_gamma   90.00
#
_symmetry.space_group_name_H-M   'P 1'
#
loop_
_entity.id
_entity.type
_entity.pdbx_description
1 polymer ?
#
loop_
_entity_poly.entity_id
_entity_poly.type
_entity_poly.pdbx_seq_one_letter_code
_entity_poly.pdbx_strand_id
1 'polypeptide(L)'
;MNTEEGWKMYIDIKHLKSRGFSNSKISKLLGISRPTVIKYVNMEPEEFAQEMNKRKHRTKKAQKYEEDIIGWLKQYPQMTAAQVFDWLEEKYEKIDFNESTMRNYVRFIRKEYDILKDSSTRQYEASDDPPMGKQMQVDFGEKKVLSQMGKKYLSMLCALFYLTQDSNIVNGKQGPLRLAIS
;
A
#
# COMPACT_ATOMS: atom_id res chain seq x y z
N MET A 1 -1.56 -21.15 7.87
CA MET A 1 -1.48 -22.59 8.23
C MET A 1 -0.58 -23.23 7.20
N ASN A 2 0.53 -23.79 7.64
CA ASN A 2 1.45 -24.46 6.74
C ASN A 2 0.80 -25.75 6.19
N THR A 3 1.23 -26.20 5.00
CA THR A 3 0.64 -27.38 4.37
C THR A 3 0.77 -28.62 5.27
N GLU A 4 1.91 -28.78 5.94
CA GLU A 4 2.20 -29.88 6.86
C GLU A 4 1.28 -29.88 8.10
N GLU A 5 1.08 -28.73 8.74
CA GLU A 5 0.18 -28.58 9.88
C GLU A 5 -1.27 -28.92 9.51
N GLY A 6 -1.70 -28.53 8.30
CA GLY A 6 -3.01 -28.86 7.76
C GLY A 6 -3.23 -30.36 7.60
N TRP A 7 -2.23 -31.07 7.05
CA TRP A 7 -2.27 -32.53 6.90
C TRP A 7 -2.28 -33.26 8.24
N LYS A 8 -1.44 -32.84 9.19
CA LYS A 8 -1.42 -33.41 10.53
C LYS A 8 -2.79 -33.32 11.20
N MET A 9 -3.40 -32.14 11.15
CA MET A 9 -4.76 -31.92 11.67
C MET A 9 -5.80 -32.84 10.99
N TYR A 10 -5.76 -32.97 9.66
CA TYR A 10 -6.69 -33.84 8.92
C TYR A 10 -6.57 -35.31 9.34
N ILE A 11 -5.33 -35.81 9.46
CA ILE A 11 -5.04 -37.17 9.90
C ILE A 11 -5.54 -37.39 11.33
N ASP A 12 -5.28 -36.47 12.25
CA ASP A 12 -5.73 -36.55 13.63
C ASP A 12 -7.26 -36.60 13.73
N ILE A 13 -7.98 -35.82 12.92
CA ILE A 13 -9.45 -35.85 12.85
C ILE A 13 -9.95 -37.22 12.39
N LYS A 14 -9.38 -37.77 11.30
CA LYS A 14 -9.79 -39.10 10.78
C LYS A 14 -9.49 -40.21 11.77
N HIS A 15 -8.34 -40.16 12.43
CA HIS A 15 -7.93 -41.13 13.43
C HIS A 15 -8.78 -41.08 14.71
N LEU A 16 -9.15 -39.90 15.20
CA LEU A 16 -10.08 -39.79 16.33
C LEU A 16 -11.49 -40.23 15.92
N LYS A 17 -11.88 -40.01 14.67
CA LYS A 17 -13.17 -40.46 14.16
C LYS A 17 -13.25 -41.99 14.06
N SER A 18 -12.19 -42.66 13.57
CA SER A 18 -12.14 -44.12 13.48
C SER A 18 -12.16 -44.80 14.85
N ARG A 19 -11.64 -44.13 15.89
CA ARG A 19 -11.75 -44.56 17.29
C ARG A 19 -13.14 -44.35 17.93
N GLY A 20 -14.12 -43.84 17.18
CA GLY A 20 -15.50 -43.66 17.67
C GLY A 20 -15.77 -42.38 18.46
N PHE A 21 -14.88 -41.39 18.43
CA PHE A 21 -15.12 -40.11 19.11
C PHE A 21 -16.21 -39.29 18.39
N SER A 22 -17.03 -38.59 19.18
CA SER A 22 -18.01 -37.65 18.64
C SER A 22 -17.34 -36.36 18.15
N ASN A 23 -17.94 -35.71 17.15
CA ASN A 23 -17.38 -34.48 16.54
C ASN A 23 -17.17 -33.37 17.59
N SER A 24 -18.02 -33.31 18.63
CA SER A 24 -17.89 -32.37 19.74
C SER A 24 -16.65 -32.65 20.61
N LYS A 25 -16.32 -33.93 20.83
CA LYS A 25 -15.14 -34.33 21.62
C LYS A 25 -13.85 -34.11 20.83
N ILE A 26 -13.87 -34.39 19.52
CA ILE A 26 -12.75 -34.12 18.60
C ILE A 26 -12.42 -32.62 18.57
N SER A 27 -13.43 -31.77 18.44
CA SER A 27 -13.28 -30.31 18.45
C SER A 27 -12.61 -29.81 19.74
N LYS A 28 -13.03 -30.32 20.91
CA LYS A 28 -12.42 -29.98 22.20
C LYS A 28 -10.98 -30.48 22.35
N LEU A 29 -10.70 -31.70 21.88
CA LEU A 29 -9.37 -32.31 22.01
C LEU A 29 -8.32 -31.62 21.13
N LEU A 30 -8.70 -31.24 19.91
CA LEU A 30 -7.82 -30.60 18.93
C LEU A 30 -7.86 -29.06 19.00
N GLY A 31 -8.76 -28.47 19.80
CA GLY A 31 -8.92 -27.02 19.89
C GLY A 31 -9.43 -26.34 18.61
N ILE A 32 -10.09 -27.10 17.72
CA ILE A 32 -10.57 -26.62 16.41
C ILE A 32 -12.08 -26.44 16.39
N SER A 33 -12.57 -25.58 15.50
CA SER A 33 -14.00 -25.30 15.41
C SER A 33 -14.81 -26.55 14.98
N ARG A 34 -15.99 -26.73 15.58
CA ARG A 34 -16.88 -27.85 15.26
C ARG A 34 -17.25 -27.93 13.75
N PRO A 35 -17.52 -26.81 13.05
CA PRO A 35 -17.74 -26.84 11.59
C PRO A 35 -16.55 -27.40 10.82
N THR A 36 -15.32 -27.07 11.22
CA THR A 36 -14.10 -27.59 10.59
C THR A 36 -13.99 -29.11 10.75
N VAL A 37 -14.29 -29.63 11.95
CA VAL A 37 -14.33 -31.08 12.19
C VAL A 37 -15.36 -31.75 11.29
N ILE A 38 -16.58 -31.21 11.23
CA ILE A 38 -17.66 -31.79 10.41
C ILE A 38 -17.25 -31.82 8.93
N LYS A 39 -16.68 -30.73 8.42
CA LYS A 39 -16.20 -30.64 7.03
C LYS A 39 -15.15 -31.71 6.73
N TYR A 40 -14.12 -31.82 7.57
CA TYR A 40 -12.99 -32.72 7.27
C TYR A 40 -13.24 -34.19 7.61
N VAL A 41 -14.17 -34.50 8.51
CA VAL A 41 -14.62 -35.87 8.74
C VAL A 41 -15.24 -36.47 7.48
N ASN A 42 -16.03 -35.69 6.75
CA ASN A 42 -16.75 -36.13 5.55
C ASN A 42 -15.96 -35.92 4.24
N MET A 43 -14.77 -35.34 4.30
CA MET A 43 -13.94 -35.02 3.14
C MET A 43 -12.92 -36.12 2.88
N GLU A 44 -12.72 -36.49 1.62
CA GLU A 44 -11.72 -37.49 1.22
C GLU A 44 -10.30 -36.91 1.21
N PRO A 45 -9.24 -37.74 1.33
CA PRO A 45 -7.86 -37.25 1.36
C PRO A 45 -7.48 -36.49 0.09
N GLU A 46 -7.97 -36.94 -1.06
CA GLU A 46 -7.77 -36.27 -2.35
C GLU A 46 -8.44 -34.90 -2.40
N GLU A 47 -9.68 -34.80 -1.92
CA GLU A 47 -10.40 -33.52 -1.82
C GLU A 47 -9.70 -32.55 -0.87
N PHE A 48 -9.17 -33.05 0.26
CA PHE A 48 -8.38 -32.25 1.18
C PHE A 48 -7.08 -31.75 0.52
N ALA A 49 -6.38 -32.61 -0.22
CA ALA A 49 -5.19 -32.24 -0.99
C ALA A 49 -5.51 -31.13 -2.01
N GLN A 50 -6.61 -31.27 -2.75
CA GLN A 50 -7.08 -30.26 -3.69
C GLN A 50 -7.45 -28.95 -3.00
N GLU A 51 -8.15 -28.98 -1.87
CA GLU A 51 -8.49 -27.80 -1.07
C GLU A 51 -7.22 -27.09 -0.58
N MET A 52 -6.22 -27.83 -0.09
CA MET A 52 -4.94 -27.28 0.33
C MET A 52 -4.18 -26.66 -0.85
N ASN A 53 -4.18 -27.30 -2.01
CA ASN A 53 -3.58 -26.77 -3.24
C ASN A 53 -4.31 -25.52 -3.73
N LYS A 54 -5.65 -25.48 -3.69
CA LYS A 54 -6.47 -24.31 -4.05
C LYS A 54 -6.22 -23.13 -3.10
N ARG A 55 -6.07 -23.38 -1.80
CA ARG A 55 -5.72 -22.33 -0.82
C ARG A 55 -4.32 -21.77 -1.06
N LYS A 56 -3.37 -22.63 -1.43
CA LYS A 56 -2.00 -22.22 -1.80
C LYS A 56 -1.98 -21.42 -3.10
N HIS A 57 -2.73 -21.86 -4.10
CA HIS A 57 -2.83 -21.23 -5.42
C HIS A 57 -4.17 -20.52 -5.58
N ARG A 58 -4.51 -19.61 -4.65
CA ARG A 58 -5.69 -18.77 -4.81
C ARG A 58 -5.54 -18.01 -6.13
N THR A 59 -6.28 -18.44 -7.15
CA THR A 59 -6.24 -17.84 -8.50
C THR A 59 -6.52 -16.36 -8.36
N LYS A 60 -5.52 -15.54 -8.65
CA LYS A 60 -5.64 -14.09 -8.54
C LYS A 60 -6.44 -13.64 -9.76
N LYS A 61 -7.47 -12.80 -9.57
CA LYS A 61 -8.29 -12.32 -10.70
C LYS A 61 -7.45 -11.63 -11.78
N ALA A 62 -6.35 -10.97 -11.38
CA ALA A 62 -5.39 -10.33 -12.26
C ALA A 62 -4.56 -11.30 -13.12
N GLN A 63 -4.57 -12.60 -12.81
CA GLN A 63 -3.86 -13.63 -13.58
C GLN A 63 -4.34 -13.75 -15.03
N LYS A 64 -5.58 -13.33 -15.33
CA LYS A 64 -6.11 -13.26 -16.70
C LYS A 64 -5.25 -12.36 -17.62
N TYR A 65 -4.57 -11.38 -17.06
CA TYR A 65 -3.79 -10.38 -17.77
C TYR A 65 -2.28 -10.54 -17.53
N GLU A 66 -1.85 -11.72 -17.06
CA GLU A 66 -0.46 -11.97 -16.64
C GLU A 66 0.55 -11.68 -17.75
N GLU A 67 0.27 -12.12 -18.98
CA GLU A 67 1.18 -11.97 -20.12
C GLU A 67 1.46 -10.49 -20.45
N ASP A 68 0.42 -9.67 -20.49
CA ASP A 68 0.53 -8.23 -20.75
C ASP A 68 1.29 -7.53 -19.63
N ILE A 69 0.94 -7.82 -18.37
CA ILE A 69 1.59 -7.22 -17.20
C ILE A 69 3.07 -7.55 -17.17
N ILE A 70 3.45 -8.80 -17.47
CA ILE A 70 4.85 -9.22 -17.57
C ILE A 70 5.54 -8.48 -18.72
N GLY A 71 4.90 -8.40 -19.90
CA GLY A 71 5.43 -7.69 -21.05
C GLY A 71 5.78 -6.24 -20.72
N TRP A 72 4.85 -5.53 -20.09
CA TRP A 72 5.08 -4.13 -19.72
C TRP A 72 6.09 -3.96 -18.58
N LEU A 73 6.09 -4.84 -17.57
CA LEU A 73 7.07 -4.76 -16.48
C LEU A 73 8.49 -5.12 -16.94
N LYS A 74 8.65 -5.98 -17.95
CA LYS A 74 9.95 -6.25 -18.59
C LYS A 74 10.42 -5.08 -19.45
N GLN A 75 9.51 -4.44 -20.18
CA GLN A 75 9.83 -3.28 -21.02
C GLN A 75 10.10 -2.03 -20.19
N TYR A 76 9.35 -1.83 -19.11
CA TYR A 76 9.41 -0.67 -18.23
C TYR A 76 9.44 -1.11 -16.74
N PRO A 77 10.61 -1.52 -16.20
CA PRO A 77 10.73 -1.97 -14.80
C PRO A 77 10.32 -0.92 -13.75
N GLN A 78 10.35 0.35 -14.15
CA GLN A 78 9.96 1.52 -13.34
C GLN A 78 8.47 1.65 -13.13
N MET A 79 7.68 1.04 -14.00
CA MET A 79 6.26 1.26 -14.04
C MET A 79 5.60 0.82 -12.73
N THR A 80 4.81 1.72 -12.17
CA THR A 80 4.12 1.51 -10.91
C THR A 80 2.88 0.64 -11.09
N ALA A 81 2.42 0.01 -10.02
CA ALA A 81 1.21 -0.81 -10.10
C ALA A 81 -0.05 0.01 -10.44
N ALA A 82 -0.07 1.31 -10.15
CA ALA A 82 -1.14 2.21 -10.57
C ALA A 82 -1.12 2.39 -12.10
N GLN A 83 0.04 2.70 -12.68
CA GLN A 83 0.18 2.81 -14.14
C GLN A 83 -0.18 1.52 -14.87
N VAL A 84 0.21 0.35 -14.33
CA VAL A 84 -0.21 -0.96 -14.86
C VAL A 84 -1.73 -1.10 -14.84
N PHE A 85 -2.38 -0.64 -13.77
CA PHE A 85 -3.83 -0.70 -13.63
C PHE A 85 -4.52 0.21 -14.64
N ASP A 86 -4.06 1.45 -14.77
CA ASP A 86 -4.59 2.43 -15.72
C ASP A 86 -4.49 1.90 -17.16
N TRP A 87 -3.35 1.31 -17.54
CA TRP A 87 -3.17 0.69 -18.86
C TRP A 87 -4.08 -0.52 -19.11
N LEU A 88 -4.40 -1.29 -18.06
CA LEU A 88 -5.38 -2.37 -18.19
C LEU A 88 -6.79 -1.81 -18.35
N GLU A 89 -7.13 -0.70 -17.69
CA GLU A 89 -8.44 -0.09 -17.81
C GLU A 89 -8.62 0.50 -19.21
N GLU A 90 -7.59 1.14 -19.76
CA GLU A 90 -7.59 1.63 -21.13
C GLU A 90 -7.69 0.51 -22.17
N LYS A 91 -6.99 -0.62 -21.97
CA LYS A 91 -6.99 -1.72 -22.94
C LYS A 91 -8.24 -2.60 -22.90
N TYR A 92 -8.85 -2.78 -21.72
CA TYR A 92 -9.92 -3.75 -21.51
C TYR A 92 -11.26 -3.14 -21.08
N GLU A 93 -11.33 -1.84 -20.82
CA GLU A 93 -12.50 -1.02 -20.40
C GLU A 93 -13.20 -1.45 -19.10
N LYS A 94 -13.20 -2.74 -18.75
CA LYS A 94 -13.88 -3.30 -17.58
C LYS A 94 -13.01 -4.35 -16.91
N ILE A 95 -12.51 -4.03 -15.72
CA ILE A 95 -11.69 -4.92 -14.89
C ILE A 95 -12.52 -5.44 -13.72
N ASP A 96 -12.39 -6.75 -13.42
CA ASP A 96 -13.13 -7.44 -12.35
C ASP A 96 -12.53 -7.26 -10.93
N PHE A 97 -11.55 -6.37 -10.76
CA PHE A 97 -10.79 -6.20 -9.52
C PHE A 97 -10.32 -4.76 -9.31
N ASN A 98 -9.96 -4.44 -8.07
CA ASN A 98 -9.52 -3.10 -7.68
C ASN A 98 -8.00 -2.90 -7.81
N GLU A 99 -7.57 -1.64 -7.78
CA GLU A 99 -6.16 -1.24 -7.82
C GLU A 99 -5.31 -1.90 -6.69
N SER A 100 -5.90 -2.11 -5.50
CA SER A 100 -5.22 -2.82 -4.41
C SER A 100 -4.86 -4.27 -4.75
N THR A 101 -5.72 -4.95 -5.51
CA THR A 101 -5.44 -6.29 -6.03
C THR A 101 -4.32 -6.24 -7.06
N MET A 102 -4.29 -5.22 -7.93
CA MET A 102 -3.22 -5.02 -8.91
C MET A 102 -1.87 -4.80 -8.22
N ARG A 103 -1.81 -3.93 -7.21
CA ARG A 103 -0.59 -3.70 -6.42
C ARG A 103 -0.04 -4.98 -5.77
N ASN A 104 -0.91 -5.81 -5.20
CA ASN A 104 -0.49 -7.10 -4.65
C ASN A 104 -0.02 -8.07 -5.74
N TYR A 105 -0.65 -8.02 -6.92
CA TYR A 105 -0.28 -8.86 -8.06
C TYR A 105 1.07 -8.45 -8.67
N VAL A 106 1.29 -7.16 -8.92
CA VAL A 106 2.57 -6.63 -9.42
C VAL A 106 3.72 -6.94 -8.45
N ARG A 107 3.50 -6.82 -7.13
CA ARG A 107 4.50 -7.23 -6.12
C ARG A 107 4.84 -8.71 -6.21
N PHE A 108 3.85 -9.55 -6.45
CA PHE A 108 4.07 -10.98 -6.65
C PHE A 108 4.84 -11.27 -7.93
N ILE A 109 4.44 -10.70 -9.07
CA ILE A 109 5.13 -10.86 -10.36
C ILE A 109 6.59 -10.39 -10.26
N ARG A 110 6.86 -9.25 -9.63
CA ARG A 110 8.22 -8.76 -9.44
C ARG A 110 9.08 -9.73 -8.61
N LYS A 111 8.49 -10.42 -7.63
CA LYS A 111 9.19 -11.43 -6.83
C LYS A 111 9.41 -12.73 -7.61
N GLU A 112 8.43 -13.19 -8.37
CA GLU A 112 8.52 -14.43 -9.14
C GLU A 112 9.50 -14.33 -10.32
N TYR A 113 9.51 -13.18 -11.00
CA TYR A 113 10.36 -12.95 -12.18
C TYR A 113 11.62 -12.12 -11.89
N ASP A 114 11.92 -11.88 -10.61
CA ASP A 114 13.07 -11.09 -10.13
C ASP A 114 13.25 -9.73 -10.84
N ILE A 115 12.14 -9.03 -11.08
CA ILE A 115 12.14 -7.74 -11.77
C ILE A 115 12.51 -6.66 -10.76
N LEU A 116 13.77 -6.24 -10.78
CA LEU A 116 14.27 -5.15 -9.96
C LEU A 116 13.55 -3.84 -10.34
N LYS A 117 12.98 -3.17 -9.34
CA LYS A 117 12.54 -1.79 -9.50
C LYS A 117 13.81 -0.95 -9.49
N ASP A 118 14.15 -0.34 -10.62
CA ASP A 118 15.18 0.70 -10.58
C ASP A 118 14.63 1.83 -9.72
N SER A 119 15.15 1.98 -8.51
CA SER A 119 14.85 3.18 -7.75
C SER A 119 15.45 4.34 -8.55
N SER A 120 14.62 5.12 -9.26
CA SER A 120 15.05 6.44 -9.70
C SER A 120 15.42 7.19 -8.42
N THR A 121 16.71 7.31 -8.15
CA THR A 121 17.21 8.22 -7.12
C THR A 121 16.56 9.58 -7.41
N ARG A 122 15.87 10.16 -6.42
CA ARG A 122 15.31 11.51 -6.56
C ARG A 122 16.44 12.42 -7.05
N GLN A 123 16.30 13.00 -8.24
CA GLN A 123 17.26 13.98 -8.75
C GLN A 123 17.17 15.32 -7.98
N TYR A 124 16.10 15.52 -7.22
CA TYR A 124 15.95 16.67 -6.33
C TYR A 124 16.24 16.22 -4.89
N GLU A 125 17.51 16.26 -4.54
CA GLU A 125 17.93 16.42 -3.16
C GLU A 125 17.77 17.90 -2.79
N ALA A 126 17.40 18.21 -1.55
CA ALA A 126 17.37 19.60 -1.11
C ALA A 126 18.80 20.14 -1.22
N SER A 127 19.03 21.04 -2.19
CA SER A 127 20.30 21.75 -2.30
C SER A 127 20.54 22.52 -1.02
N ASP A 128 21.79 22.57 -0.55
CA ASP A 128 22.17 23.44 0.56
C ASP A 128 21.68 24.87 0.28
N ASP A 129 21.10 25.51 1.31
CA ASP A 129 20.56 26.86 1.19
C ASP A 129 21.68 27.84 0.74
N PRO A 130 21.51 28.53 -0.39
CA PRO A 130 22.48 29.49 -0.88
C PRO A 130 22.53 30.71 0.05
N PRO A 131 23.65 31.46 0.03
CA PRO A 131 23.84 32.62 0.89
C PRO A 131 22.79 33.71 0.65
N MET A 132 22.55 34.48 1.72
CA MET A 132 21.52 35.52 1.85
C MET A 132 21.34 36.40 0.60
N GLY A 133 20.08 36.73 0.27
CA GLY A 133 19.73 37.65 -0.81
C GLY A 133 19.57 37.02 -2.20
N LYS A 134 19.67 35.69 -2.33
CA LYS A 134 19.50 34.97 -3.62
C LYS A 134 18.27 34.06 -3.70
N GLN A 135 17.49 33.94 -2.63
CA GLN A 135 16.21 33.22 -2.64
C GLN A 135 15.07 34.12 -2.18
N MET A 136 13.90 33.88 -2.76
CA MET A 136 12.65 34.54 -2.44
C MET A 136 11.58 33.46 -2.32
N GLN A 137 10.98 33.31 -1.14
CA GLN A 137 9.87 32.38 -0.97
C GLN A 137 8.61 33.01 -1.59
N VAL A 138 7.98 32.27 -2.49
CA VAL A 138 6.72 32.66 -3.12
C VAL A 138 5.63 31.76 -2.57
N ASP A 139 4.75 32.34 -1.76
CA ASP A 139 3.53 31.64 -1.33
C ASP A 139 2.39 32.06 -2.26
N PHE A 140 1.74 31.07 -2.88
CA PHE A 140 0.61 31.29 -3.78
C PHE A 140 -0.69 31.08 -2.99
N GLY A 141 -1.41 32.16 -2.74
CA GLY A 141 -2.73 32.14 -2.12
C GLY A 141 -3.83 32.44 -3.14
N GLU A 142 -4.92 31.69 -3.10
CA GLU A 142 -6.15 32.02 -3.82
C GLU A 142 -7.18 32.61 -2.85
N LYS A 143 -7.69 33.80 -3.14
CA LYS A 143 -8.81 34.41 -2.40
C LYS A 143 -9.99 34.65 -3.32
N LYS A 144 -11.16 34.13 -2.94
CA LYS A 144 -12.43 34.41 -3.62
C LYS A 144 -13.00 35.72 -3.09
N VAL A 145 -13.11 36.73 -3.95
CA VAL A 145 -13.62 38.07 -3.59
C VAL A 145 -14.91 38.35 -4.36
N LEU A 146 -15.88 38.96 -3.69
CA LEU A 146 -17.13 39.41 -4.33
C LEU A 146 -16.84 40.67 -5.16
N SER A 147 -17.20 40.65 -6.45
CA SER A 147 -17.15 41.83 -7.30
C SER A 147 -18.09 42.93 -6.77
N GLN A 148 -17.71 44.21 -6.94
CA GLN A 148 -18.53 45.36 -6.50
C GLN A 148 -19.92 45.42 -7.18
N MET A 149 -20.13 44.65 -8.26
CA MET A 149 -21.43 44.45 -8.90
C MET A 149 -22.14 43.15 -8.48
N GLY A 150 -21.79 42.60 -7.32
CA GLY A 150 -22.63 41.72 -6.50
C GLY A 150 -22.99 40.33 -7.06
N LYS A 151 -22.44 39.88 -8.20
CA LYS A 151 -22.93 38.61 -8.82
C LYS A 151 -21.89 37.59 -9.27
N LYS A 152 -20.58 37.82 -9.11
CA LYS A 152 -19.55 36.78 -9.38
C LYS A 152 -18.39 36.84 -8.38
N TYR A 153 -17.95 35.66 -7.93
CA TYR A 153 -16.69 35.49 -7.19
C TYR A 153 -15.54 35.61 -8.18
N LEU A 154 -14.63 36.54 -7.96
CA LEU A 154 -13.35 36.61 -8.66
C LEU A 154 -12.32 35.80 -7.85
N SER A 155 -11.71 34.80 -8.46
CA SER A 155 -10.54 34.12 -7.89
C SER A 155 -9.31 34.98 -8.16
N MET A 156 -8.79 35.62 -7.10
CA MET A 156 -7.60 36.45 -7.19
C MET A 156 -6.40 35.62 -6.71
N LEU A 157 -5.38 35.51 -7.56
CA LEU A 157 -4.13 34.82 -7.25
C LEU A 157 -3.16 35.85 -6.65
N CYS A 158 -2.79 35.66 -5.39
CA CYS A 158 -1.88 36.54 -4.68
C CYS A 158 -0.55 35.81 -4.47
N ALA A 159 0.55 36.44 -4.86
CA ALA A 159 1.90 36.01 -4.51
C ALA A 159 2.39 36.89 -3.35
N LEU A 160 2.73 36.28 -2.22
CA LEU A 160 3.42 36.97 -1.14
C LEU A 160 4.92 36.66 -1.18
N PHE A 161 5.71 37.71 -1.12
CA PHE A 161 7.16 37.65 -1.12
C PHE A 161 7.68 38.02 0.26
N TYR A 162 8.32 37.06 0.93
CA TYR A 162 9.03 37.32 2.18
C TYR A 162 10.53 37.13 1.95
N LEU A 163 11.32 38.07 2.45
CA LEU A 163 12.77 37.92 2.56
C LEU A 163 13.07 37.24 3.90
N THR A 164 13.74 36.09 3.85
CA THR A 164 14.23 35.40 5.05
C THR A 164 15.39 36.19 5.66
N GLN A 165 15.19 36.75 6.86
CA GLN A 165 16.27 37.22 7.73
C GLN A 165 16.41 36.25 8.90
N ASP A 166 17.49 35.47 8.92
CA ASP A 166 17.87 34.73 10.11
C ASP A 166 18.61 35.66 11.07
N SER A 167 17.99 35.91 12.22
CA SER A 167 18.61 36.52 13.40
C SER A 167 19.61 35.53 14.02
N ASN A 168 20.86 35.62 13.58
CA ASN A 168 21.97 34.94 14.25
C ASN A 168 22.17 35.52 15.66
N ILE A 169 21.60 34.85 16.65
CA ILE A 169 21.99 34.96 18.05
C ILE A 169 23.31 34.19 18.22
N VAL A 170 24.41 34.91 18.46
CA VAL A 170 25.64 34.34 19.03
C VAL A 170 25.96 35.05 20.35
N ASN A 171 26.08 34.22 21.39
CA ASN A 171 26.30 34.53 22.79
C ASN A 171 27.42 35.55 23.09
N GLY A 172 27.18 36.44 24.06
CA GLY A 172 28.28 37.14 24.73
C GLY A 172 27.88 38.28 25.67
N LYS A 173 27.73 37.95 26.96
CA LYS A 173 27.75 38.80 28.18
C LYS A 173 26.41 39.31 28.72
N GLN A 174 26.12 38.86 29.94
CA GLN A 174 25.14 39.45 30.87
C GLN A 174 25.59 40.87 31.29
N GLY A 175 24.64 41.80 31.29
CA GLY A 175 24.74 43.15 31.86
C GLY A 175 23.36 43.84 31.80
N PRO A 176 22.95 44.64 32.81
CA PRO A 176 21.60 44.55 33.36
C PRO A 176 20.53 45.41 32.66
N LEU A 177 19.29 44.93 32.81
CA LEU A 177 18.02 45.61 32.54
C LEU A 177 18.01 47.07 33.02
N ARG A 178 17.61 47.99 32.14
CA ARG A 178 16.94 49.24 32.52
C ARG A 178 15.78 49.54 31.58
N LEU A 179 14.58 49.51 32.16
CA LEU A 179 13.42 50.27 31.70
C LEU A 179 13.81 51.75 31.54
N ALA A 180 13.38 52.39 30.45
CA ALA A 180 13.13 53.81 30.42
C ALA A 180 11.93 54.10 29.53
N ILE A 181 10.86 54.53 30.19
CA ILE A 181 9.69 55.19 29.65
C ILE A 181 10.11 56.62 29.29
N SER A 182 9.72 57.08 28.10
CA SER A 182 9.34 58.47 27.82
C SER A 182 8.69 58.54 26.44
#